data_AF-A0A533XQF9-F1
#
_entry.id   AF-A0A533XQF9-F1
#
_cell.length_a   1.000
_cell.length_b   1.000
_cell.length_c   1.000
_cell.angle_alpha   90.00
_cell.angle_beta   90.00
_cell.angle_gamma   90.00
#
_symmetry.space_group_name_H-M   'P 1'
#
loop_
_entity.id
_entity.type
_entity.pdbx_description
1 polymer ?
#
loop_
_entity_poly.entity_id
_entity_poly.type
_entity_poly.pdbx_seq_one_letter_code
_entity_poly.pdbx_strand_id
1 'polypeptide(L)'
;MVLAAVILAGTFATGGLAIPVQSSMPQACFVYGEVYWSPVQITAMLSSNCRIRIERQERLLVMQGQNRVIRILIPEEPGVHEFIYRWGQPAAHFDDELVRVASIIDGGQ
;
A
#
# COMPACT_ATOMS: atom_id res chain seq x y z
N MET A 1 -28.65 -57.08 15.43
CA MET A 1 -29.09 -55.88 16.17
C MET A 1 -28.68 -54.65 15.40
N VAL A 2 -29.68 -53.80 15.06
CA VAL A 2 -29.66 -52.33 14.81
C VAL A 2 -28.75 -51.82 13.68
N LEU A 3 -29.25 -51.61 12.45
CA LEU A 3 -29.92 -50.40 11.89
C LEU A 3 -29.18 -49.07 12.13
N ALA A 4 -28.74 -48.41 11.07
CA ALA A 4 -29.30 -47.12 10.62
C ALA A 4 -28.44 -46.51 9.50
N ALA A 5 -29.06 -46.35 8.34
CA ALA A 5 -28.63 -45.41 7.32
C ALA A 5 -29.00 -43.99 7.77
N VAL A 6 -28.11 -43.03 7.57
CA VAL A 6 -28.45 -41.60 7.60
C VAL A 6 -27.77 -40.93 6.42
N ILE A 7 -28.55 -40.73 5.35
CA ILE A 7 -28.26 -39.78 4.29
C ILE A 7 -28.84 -38.45 4.78
N LEU A 8 -28.02 -37.42 4.98
CA LEU A 8 -28.51 -36.04 5.05
C LEU A 8 -28.07 -35.28 3.81
N ALA A 9 -29.02 -35.15 2.89
CA ALA A 9 -29.03 -34.12 1.87
C ALA A 9 -29.29 -32.76 2.53
N GLY A 10 -28.54 -31.75 2.11
CA GLY A 10 -28.79 -30.34 2.41
C GLY A 10 -28.45 -29.49 1.18
N THR A 11 -29.35 -29.46 0.19
CA THR A 11 -29.66 -28.22 -0.54
C THR A 11 -30.26 -27.25 0.49
N PHE A 12 -30.00 -25.94 0.53
CA PHE A 12 -30.41 -24.78 -0.31
C PHE A 12 -29.57 -23.58 0.24
N ALA A 13 -29.38 -22.39 -0.33
CA ALA A 13 -29.84 -21.65 -1.49
C ALA A 13 -28.91 -20.40 -1.58
N THR A 14 -28.77 -19.86 -2.79
CA THR A 14 -28.60 -18.42 -3.11
C THR A 14 -27.86 -17.52 -2.11
N GLY A 15 -26.66 -17.06 -2.48
CA GLY A 15 -26.02 -15.98 -1.76
C GLY A 15 -24.70 -15.51 -2.36
N GLY A 16 -24.78 -14.86 -3.54
CA GLY A 16 -23.68 -14.10 -4.13
C GLY A 16 -22.60 -14.95 -4.78
N LEU A 17 -22.46 -14.81 -6.10
CA LEU A 17 -21.16 -14.99 -6.72
C LEU A 17 -20.23 -13.98 -6.04
N ALA A 18 -19.46 -14.43 -5.04
CA ALA A 18 -18.29 -13.71 -4.61
C ALA A 18 -17.34 -13.72 -5.80
N ILE A 19 -17.46 -12.71 -6.67
CA ILE A 19 -16.51 -12.46 -7.74
C ILE A 19 -15.18 -12.27 -6.99
N PRO A 20 -14.19 -13.15 -7.16
CA PRO A 20 -12.88 -12.86 -6.62
C PRO A 20 -12.42 -11.61 -7.35
N VAL A 21 -12.44 -10.47 -6.66
CA VAL A 21 -11.68 -9.31 -7.09
C VAL A 21 -10.25 -9.81 -7.03
N GLN A 22 -9.72 -10.25 -8.18
CA GLN A 22 -8.30 -10.44 -8.39
C GLN A 22 -7.67 -9.07 -8.24
N SER A 23 -7.55 -8.61 -7.00
CA SER A 23 -6.71 -7.49 -6.65
C SER A 23 -5.30 -7.98 -6.95
N SER A 24 -4.76 -7.54 -8.09
CA SER A 24 -3.40 -7.85 -8.56
C SER A 24 -2.30 -7.28 -7.65
N MET A 25 -2.67 -6.78 -6.46
CA MET A 25 -1.77 -6.27 -5.46
C MET A 25 -1.28 -7.43 -4.57
N PRO A 26 0.04 -7.57 -4.33
CA PRO A 26 0.56 -8.52 -3.35
C PRO A 26 -0.08 -8.34 -1.97
N GLN A 27 -0.14 -9.41 -1.16
CA GLN A 27 -0.71 -9.39 0.21
C GLN A 27 -0.12 -8.29 1.11
N ALA A 28 1.09 -7.83 0.81
CA ALA A 28 1.66 -6.60 1.36
C ALA A 28 2.45 -5.84 0.28
N CYS A 29 1.88 -4.72 -0.19
CA CYS A 29 2.49 -3.80 -1.15
C CYS A 29 3.32 -2.76 -0.38
N PHE A 30 4.60 -2.67 -0.73
CA PHE A 30 5.58 -1.82 -0.08
C PHE A 30 6.29 -0.94 -1.11
N VAL A 31 6.69 0.23 -0.63
CA VAL A 31 7.59 1.17 -1.28
C VAL A 31 8.78 1.32 -0.36
N TYR A 32 9.98 1.14 -0.87
CA TYR A 32 11.18 1.10 -0.06
C TYR A 32 12.37 1.69 -0.82
N GLY A 33 13.38 2.17 -0.09
CA GLY A 33 14.60 2.70 -0.67
C GLY A 33 15.22 3.77 0.22
N GLU A 34 15.90 4.73 -0.40
CA GLU A 34 16.61 5.78 0.32
C GLU A 34 16.14 7.17 -0.14
N VAL A 35 16.04 8.09 0.80
CA VAL A 35 15.75 9.51 0.55
C VAL A 35 16.89 10.34 1.13
N TYR A 36 17.52 11.15 0.30
CA TYR A 36 18.51 12.12 0.74
C TYR A 36 17.93 13.52 0.73
N TRP A 37 18.11 14.25 1.83
CA TRP A 37 17.69 15.64 1.94
C TRP A 37 18.85 16.56 2.34
N SER A 38 18.84 17.75 1.74
CA SER A 38 19.65 18.91 2.12
C SER A 38 18.93 20.18 1.67
N PRO A 39 19.33 21.37 2.17
CA PRO A 39 18.74 22.65 1.72
C PRO A 39 18.93 22.95 0.22
N VAL A 40 19.86 22.27 -0.45
CA VAL A 40 20.24 22.55 -1.84
C VAL A 40 19.73 21.47 -2.80
N GLN A 41 19.52 20.25 -2.29
CA GLN A 41 19.22 19.09 -3.12
C GLN A 41 18.41 18.05 -2.35
N ILE A 42 17.49 17.41 -3.07
CA ILE A 42 16.69 16.29 -2.57
C ILE A 42 16.69 15.20 -3.63
N THR A 43 17.02 13.97 -3.24
CA THR A 43 16.96 12.79 -4.11
C THR A 43 16.17 11.68 -3.41
N ALA A 44 15.50 10.84 -4.21
CA ALA A 44 14.74 9.71 -3.72
C ALA A 44 14.97 8.53 -4.67
N MET A 45 15.61 7.48 -4.18
CA MET A 45 15.89 6.25 -4.91
C MET A 45 14.97 5.17 -4.37
N LEU A 46 13.74 5.13 -4.90
CA LEU A 46 12.67 4.30 -4.37
C LEU A 46 12.28 3.20 -5.37
N SER A 47 11.98 2.03 -4.83
CA SER A 47 11.46 0.87 -5.53
C SER A 47 10.16 0.39 -4.88
N SER A 48 9.43 -0.46 -5.60
CA SER A 48 8.22 -1.07 -5.05
C SER A 48 8.07 -2.51 -5.52
N ASN A 49 7.49 -3.35 -4.66
CA ASN A 49 7.13 -4.73 -4.99
C ASN A 49 5.74 -4.85 -5.64
N CYS A 50 5.07 -3.73 -5.91
CA CYS A 50 3.74 -3.66 -6.51
C CYS A 50 3.74 -2.67 -7.68
N ARG A 51 2.71 -2.77 -8.51
CA ARG A 51 2.56 -1.93 -9.71
C ARG A 51 2.06 -0.54 -9.34
N ILE A 52 2.96 0.28 -8.81
CA ILE A 52 2.72 1.69 -8.51
C ILE A 52 3.75 2.54 -9.25
N ARG A 53 3.34 3.74 -9.64
CA ARG A 53 4.25 4.76 -10.18
C ARG A 53 4.68 5.68 -9.05
N ILE A 54 5.99 5.89 -8.91
CA ILE A 54 6.58 6.74 -7.87
C ILE A 54 7.20 7.95 -8.55
N GLU A 55 6.84 9.13 -8.09
CA GLU A 55 7.40 10.40 -8.54
C GLU A 55 7.78 11.25 -7.34
N ARG A 56 8.78 12.12 -7.52
CA ARG A 56 9.17 13.12 -6.55
C ARG A 56 8.95 14.51 -7.14
N GLN A 57 8.11 15.30 -6.49
CA GLN A 57 7.87 16.70 -6.81
C GLN A 57 8.44 17.53 -5.67
N GLU A 58 9.66 18.05 -5.84
CA GLU A 58 10.42 18.73 -4.78
C GLU A 58 10.56 17.86 -3.52
N ARG A 59 9.81 18.19 -2.46
CA ARG A 59 9.75 17.48 -1.17
C ARG A 59 8.60 16.50 -1.05
N LEU A 60 7.79 16.36 -2.09
CA LEU A 60 6.60 15.54 -2.08
C LEU A 60 6.85 14.24 -2.86
N LEU A 61 6.82 13.12 -2.16
CA LEU A 61 6.72 11.81 -2.78
C LEU A 61 5.26 11.60 -3.20
N VAL A 62 5.04 11.37 -4.48
CA VAL A 62 3.72 11.11 -5.07
C VAL A 62 3.72 9.69 -5.60
N MET A 63 2.91 8.82 -4.97
CA MET A 63 2.80 7.42 -5.34
C MET A 63 1.41 7.14 -5.88
N GLN A 64 1.33 6.62 -7.11
CA GLN A 64 0.10 6.41 -7.83
C GLN A 64 -0.11 4.91 -8.07
N GLY A 65 -1.17 4.36 -7.47
CA GLY A 65 -1.68 3.02 -7.76
C GLY A 65 -2.87 3.08 -8.73
N GLN A 66 -3.61 1.97 -8.85
CA GLN A 66 -4.75 1.88 -9.78
C GLN A 66 -5.86 2.89 -9.46
N ASN A 67 -6.31 2.95 -8.20
CA ASN A 67 -7.43 3.80 -7.78
C ASN A 67 -7.04 4.69 -6.59
N ARG A 68 -5.75 4.92 -6.36
CA ARG A 68 -5.29 5.64 -5.16
C ARG A 68 -4.04 6.43 -5.47
N VAL A 69 -4.01 7.67 -4.98
CA VAL A 69 -2.81 8.52 -4.99
C VAL A 69 -2.45 8.85 -3.55
N ILE A 70 -1.20 8.58 -3.19
CA ILE A 70 -0.67 8.76 -1.84
C ILE A 70 0.44 9.80 -1.93
N ARG A 71 0.38 10.81 -1.07
CA ARG A 71 1.39 11.88 -1.02
C ARG A 71 2.05 11.92 0.35
N ILE A 72 3.36 11.93 0.39
CA ILE A 72 4.16 11.95 1.61
C ILE A 72 5.18 13.08 1.52
N LEU A 73 5.25 13.90 2.57
CA LEU A 73 6.21 15.00 2.66
C LEU A 73 7.53 14.47 3.23
N ILE A 74 8.64 14.73 2.54
CA ILE A 74 9.99 14.40 3.00
C ILE A 74 10.36 15.35 4.15
N PRO A 75 10.80 14.82 5.32
CA PRO A 75 11.31 15.61 6.44
C PRO A 75 12.47 16.53 6.04
N GLU A 76 12.70 17.60 6.82
CA GLU A 76 13.86 18.52 6.63
C GLU A 76 15.06 18.09 7.47
N GLU A 77 15.20 16.79 7.69
CA GLU A 77 16.37 16.26 8.36
C GLU A 77 17.48 16.04 7.33
N PRO A 78 18.66 16.68 7.49
CA PRO A 78 19.78 16.48 6.57
C PRO A 78 20.37 15.08 6.66
N GLY A 79 20.59 14.46 5.50
CA GLY A 79 21.23 13.15 5.43
C GLY A 79 20.49 12.20 4.51
N VAL A 80 20.94 10.95 4.55
CA VAL A 80 20.30 9.82 3.86
C VAL A 80 19.45 9.09 4.90
N HIS A 81 18.19 8.86 4.57
CA HIS A 81 17.22 8.16 5.41
C HIS A 81 16.69 6.93 4.67
N GLU A 82 16.61 5.81 5.38
CA GLU A 82 15.91 4.63 4.91
C GLU A 82 14.41 4.94 4.87
N PHE A 83 13.78 4.75 3.72
CA PHE A 83 12.36 4.96 3.54
C PHE A 83 11.64 3.64 3.39
N ILE A 84 10.57 3.42 4.17
CA ILE A 84 9.66 2.30 4.00
C ILE A 84 8.22 2.77 4.16
N TYR A 85 7.39 2.43 3.18
CA TYR A 85 5.96 2.71 3.24
C TYR A 85 5.15 1.49 2.82
N ARG A 86 4.22 1.08 3.69
CA ARG A 86 3.22 0.06 3.36
C ARG A 86 1.99 0.72 2.75
N TRP A 87 1.62 0.28 1.55
CA TRP A 87 0.53 0.88 0.78
C TRP A 87 -0.78 0.97 1.58
N GLY A 88 -1.35 2.19 1.63
CA GLY A 88 -2.60 2.47 2.32
C GLY A 88 -2.46 2.66 3.84
N GLN A 89 -1.26 2.58 4.41
CA GLN A 89 -1.04 2.99 5.80
C GLN A 89 -1.07 4.52 5.93
N PRO A 90 -1.44 5.05 7.10
CA PRO A 90 -1.53 6.49 7.33
C PRO A 90 -0.16 7.16 7.58
N ALA A 91 0.93 6.38 7.67
CA ALA A 91 2.27 6.88 7.90
C ALA A 91 3.32 6.03 7.15
N ALA A 92 4.46 6.64 6.86
CA ALA A 92 5.68 6.01 6.37
C ALA A 92 6.79 6.09 7.41
N HIS A 93 7.75 5.19 7.28
CA HIS A 93 8.99 5.21 8.05
C HIS A 93 10.07 5.96 7.28
N PHE A 94 10.77 6.84 7.99
CA PHE A 94 12.07 7.41 7.63
C PHE A 94 13.02 7.05 8.78
N ASP A 95 13.90 6.08 8.55
CA ASP A 95 14.63 5.36 9.60
C ASP A 95 13.66 4.84 10.68
N ASP A 96 13.86 5.26 11.94
CA ASP A 96 13.01 4.92 13.08
C ASP A 96 11.82 5.88 13.25
N GLU A 97 11.71 6.95 12.44
CA GLU A 97 10.68 7.97 12.56
C GLU A 97 9.42 7.68 11.71
N LEU A 98 8.25 7.99 12.29
CA LEU A 98 6.96 7.87 11.61
C LEU A 98 6.49 9.23 11.06
N VAL A 99 6.47 9.35 9.74
CA VAL A 99 5.97 10.53 9.02
C VAL A 99 4.56 10.27 8.52
N ARG A 100 3.62 11.14 8.91
CA ARG A 100 2.21 11.03 8.47
C ARG A 100 2.09 11.27 6.96
N VAL A 101 1.25 10.47 6.31
CA VAL A 101 0.85 10.68 4.93
C VAL A 101 0.11 12.01 4.83
N ALA A 102 0.56 12.88 3.92
CA ALA A 102 0.02 14.23 3.75
C ALA A 102 -1.37 14.21 3.10
N SER A 103 -1.59 13.31 2.13
CA SER A 103 -2.93 13.06 1.59
C SER A 103 -3.06 11.68 0.97
N ILE A 104 -4.27 11.13 1.05
CA ILE A 104 -4.71 9.94 0.34
C ILE A 104 -5.91 10.37 -0.49
N ILE A 105 -5.80 10.24 -1.81
CA ILE A 105 -6.93 10.45 -2.72
C ILE A 105 -7.34 9.08 -3.23
N ASP A 106 -8.53 8.65 -2.82
CA ASP A 106 -9.21 7.51 -3.43
C ASP A 106 -9.84 7.97 -4.75
N GLY A 107 -9.55 7.24 -5.82
CA GLY A 107 -10.25 7.31 -7.09
C GLY A 107 -11.63 6.70 -6.90
N GLY A 108 -12.57 7.53 -6.42
CA GLY A 108 -13.99 7.22 -6.44
C GLY A 108 -14.47 7.15 -7.88
N GLN A 109 -15.12 6.03 -8.20
CA GLN A 109 -15.93 5.85 -9.40
C GLN A 109 -17.16 6.75 -9.35
#